data_AF-A0A816ZK51-F1
#
_entry.id   AF-A0A816ZK51-F1
#
_cell.length_a   1.000
_cell.length_b   1.000
_cell.length_c   1.000
_cell.angle_alpha   90.00
_cell.angle_beta   90.00
_cell.angle_gamma   90.00
#
_symmetry.space_group_name_H-M   'P 1'
#
loop_
_entity.id
_entity.type
_entity.pdbx_description
1 polymer ?
#
loop_
_entity_poly.entity_id
_entity_poly.type
_entity_poly.pdbx_seq_one_letter_code
_entity_poly.pdbx_strand_id
1 'polypeptide(L)'
;MFLDTCTISNGACDPNAGCSHDNTTNAVECTCKTGYSDTGVAPNVVCTDTCTIKNGGCDPNAGCSHDNTTNAVECTCKTGYTNTGVAPNVTRAPSAMELAIQTPVAHTTTKRMQWFAHAKLGTPTLECRPTLYAQTRAPSAMELAI
;
A
#
# COMPACT_ATOMS: atom_id res chain seq x y z
N MET A 1 -20.54 24.82 25.50
CA MET A 1 -19.66 23.64 25.39
C MET A 1 -20.12 22.87 24.16
N PHE A 2 -19.30 22.79 23.12
CA PHE A 2 -19.59 21.94 21.96
C PHE A 2 -19.16 20.52 22.31
N LEU A 3 -20.06 19.57 22.11
CA LEU A 3 -19.81 18.16 22.38
C LEU A 3 -19.21 17.57 21.11
N ASP A 4 -17.97 17.08 21.21
CA ASP A 4 -17.31 16.39 20.11
C ASP A 4 -18.04 15.05 19.85
N THR A 5 -18.75 14.97 18.74
CA THR A 5 -19.54 13.78 18.38
C THR A 5 -18.67 12.56 18.10
N CYS A 6 -17.39 12.72 17.74
CA CYS A 6 -16.47 11.59 17.61
C CYS A 6 -16.21 10.89 18.95
N THR A 7 -16.33 11.61 20.07
CA THR A 7 -16.21 11.01 21.41
C THR A 7 -17.42 10.16 21.81
N ILE A 8 -18.52 10.22 21.04
CA ILE A 8 -19.77 9.51 21.31
C ILE A 8 -19.99 8.49 20.21
N SER A 9 -19.88 7.20 20.55
CA SER A 9 -20.10 6.11 19.60
C SER A 9 -19.27 6.26 18.30
N ASN A 10 -18.05 6.82 18.40
CA ASN A 10 -17.15 7.06 17.26
C ASN A 10 -17.81 7.87 16.13
N GLY A 11 -18.71 8.81 16.44
CA GLY A 11 -19.45 9.58 15.42
C GLY A 11 -20.32 8.71 14.50
N ALA A 12 -20.71 7.51 14.95
CA ALA A 12 -21.39 6.48 14.16
C ALA A 12 -20.55 5.91 12.99
N CYS A 13 -19.24 6.12 12.99
CA CYS A 13 -18.33 5.49 12.04
C CYS A 13 -18.19 3.97 12.29
N ASP A 14 -17.85 3.23 11.23
CA ASP A 14 -17.48 1.82 11.30
C ASP A 14 -16.41 1.56 12.40
N PRO A 15 -16.42 0.42 13.11
CA PRO A 15 -15.42 0.10 14.13
C PRO A 15 -13.96 0.14 13.62
N ASN A 16 -13.76 -0.16 12.34
CA ASN A 16 -12.46 -0.12 11.65
C ASN A 16 -12.19 1.24 10.97
N ALA A 17 -13.02 2.26 11.23
CA ALA A 17 -12.78 3.64 10.83
C ALA A 17 -12.34 4.51 12.01
N GLY A 18 -11.57 5.55 11.71
CA GLY A 18 -11.38 6.71 12.57
C GLY A 18 -12.43 7.78 12.29
N CYS A 19 -12.84 8.49 13.34
CA CYS A 19 -13.73 9.64 13.24
C CYS A 19 -12.92 10.94 13.28
N SER A 20 -13.24 11.86 12.38
CA SER A 20 -12.75 13.23 12.36
C SER A 20 -13.87 14.19 11.99
N HIS A 21 -13.56 15.49 11.96
CA HIS A 21 -14.48 16.52 11.50
C HIS A 21 -13.89 17.24 10.30
N ASP A 22 -14.70 17.46 9.27
CA ASP A 22 -14.35 18.33 8.16
C ASP A 22 -14.06 19.74 8.69
N ASN A 23 -12.95 20.32 8.27
CA ASN A 23 -12.43 21.59 8.80
C ASN A 23 -13.27 22.82 8.39
N THR A 24 -14.19 22.68 7.44
CA THR A 24 -14.99 23.78 6.89
C THR A 24 -16.44 23.71 7.37
N THR A 25 -17.04 22.53 7.28
CA THR A 25 -18.44 22.26 7.59
C THR A 25 -18.64 21.73 9.01
N ASN A 26 -17.58 21.29 9.68
CA ASN A 26 -17.62 20.53 10.95
C ASN A 26 -18.44 19.24 10.88
N ALA A 27 -18.77 18.75 9.67
CA ALA A 27 -19.45 17.48 9.50
C ALA A 27 -18.55 16.33 9.96
N VAL A 28 -19.15 15.26 10.50
CA VAL A 28 -18.42 14.03 10.84
C VAL A 28 -17.90 13.39 9.55
N GLU A 29 -16.62 13.03 9.56
CA GLU A 29 -15.96 12.28 8.51
C GLU A 29 -15.43 10.97 9.08
N CYS A 30 -15.74 9.87 8.40
CA CYS A 30 -15.26 8.55 8.74
C CYS A 30 -14.19 8.13 7.72
N THR A 31 -13.01 7.74 8.18
CA THR A 31 -11.94 7.26 7.30
C THR A 31 -11.48 5.88 7.78
N CYS A 32 -11.44 4.90 6.87
CA CYS A 32 -10.95 3.57 7.21
C CYS A 32 -9.50 3.61 7.71
N LYS A 33 -9.23 2.86 8.77
CA LYS A 33 -7.89 2.68 9.32
C LYS A 33 -7.01 1.96 8.30
N THR A 34 -5.68 2.11 8.44
CA THR A 34 -4.70 1.36 7.64
C THR A 34 -5.04 -0.13 7.64
N GLY A 35 -4.99 -0.77 6.46
CA GLY A 35 -5.36 -2.17 6.28
C GLY A 35 -6.84 -2.42 5.96
N TYR A 36 -7.67 -1.36 5.93
CA TYR A 36 -9.08 -1.45 5.54
C TYR A 36 -9.36 -0.55 4.33
N SER A 37 -10.35 -0.95 3.52
CA SER A 37 -10.86 -0.16 2.40
C SER A 37 -12.35 0.11 2.57
N ASP A 38 -12.77 1.30 2.16
CA ASP A 38 -14.18 1.64 2.13
C ASP A 38 -14.88 0.86 1.01
N THR A 39 -15.88 0.10 1.43
CA THR A 39 -16.75 -0.73 0.57
C THR A 39 -18.22 -0.34 0.73
N GLY A 40 -18.48 0.71 1.51
CA GLY A 40 -19.80 1.24 1.75
C GLY A 40 -20.39 1.96 0.55
N VAL A 41 -21.62 2.43 0.74
CA VAL A 41 -22.31 3.30 -0.21
C VAL A 41 -22.50 4.63 0.48
N ALA A 42 -22.01 5.70 -0.14
CA ALA A 42 -22.12 7.05 0.39
C ALA A 42 -23.58 7.35 0.82
N PRO A 43 -23.79 7.93 2.01
CA PRO A 43 -22.77 8.52 2.90
C PRO A 43 -22.16 7.54 3.92
N ASN A 44 -22.54 6.27 3.91
CA ASN A 44 -22.10 5.29 4.91
C ASN A 44 -20.74 4.68 4.52
N VAL A 45 -19.76 4.83 5.40
CA VAL A 45 -18.44 4.19 5.28
C VAL A 45 -18.50 2.80 5.90
N VAL A 46 -18.04 1.79 5.16
CA VAL A 46 -17.94 0.41 5.64
C VAL A 46 -16.52 -0.09 5.38
N CYS A 47 -15.79 -0.36 6.45
CA CYS A 47 -14.37 -0.66 6.37
C CYS A 47 -14.12 -2.16 6.37
N THR A 48 -13.84 -2.68 5.18
CA THR A 48 -13.58 -4.10 4.96
C THR A 48 -12.08 -4.35 4.88
N ASP A 49 -11.62 -5.44 5.48
CA ASP A 49 -10.22 -5.88 5.45
C ASP A 49 -9.71 -5.97 4.00
N THR A 50 -8.62 -5.26 3.72
CA THR A 50 -8.02 -5.22 2.37
C THR A 50 -7.54 -6.57 1.86
N CYS A 51 -7.08 -7.48 2.71
CA CYS A 51 -6.70 -8.83 2.29
C CYS A 51 -7.90 -9.64 1.76
N THR A 52 -9.11 -9.35 2.22
CA THR A 52 -10.34 -10.00 1.70
C THR A 52 -10.77 -9.44 0.33
N ILE A 53 -10.27 -8.25 -0.03
CA ILE A 53 -10.58 -7.57 -1.28
C ILE A 53 -9.40 -7.78 -2.24
N LYS A 54 -9.59 -8.62 -3.26
CA LYS A 54 -8.57 -8.88 -4.29
C LYS A 54 -7.18 -9.23 -3.70
N ASN A 55 -7.15 -9.99 -2.60
CA ASN A 55 -5.92 -10.42 -1.93
C ASN A 55 -5.01 -9.25 -1.51
N GLY A 56 -5.56 -8.09 -1.14
CA GLY A 56 -4.76 -6.89 -0.82
C GLY A 56 -3.92 -6.35 -1.98
N GLY A 57 -4.19 -6.79 -3.21
CA GLY A 57 -3.35 -6.49 -4.38
C GLY A 57 -2.08 -7.36 -4.48
N CYS A 58 -1.92 -8.37 -3.62
CA CYS A 58 -0.81 -9.32 -3.68
C CYS A 58 -0.90 -10.25 -4.90
N ASP A 59 0.25 -10.79 -5.32
CA ASP A 59 0.33 -11.87 -6.32
C ASP A 59 -0.61 -13.04 -5.96
N PRO A 60 -1.26 -13.72 -6.92
CA PRO A 60 -2.08 -14.90 -6.65
C PRO A 60 -1.32 -16.04 -5.93
N ASN A 61 -0.01 -16.14 -6.16
CA ASN A 61 0.89 -17.10 -5.51
C ASN A 61 1.51 -16.54 -4.21
N ALA A 62 1.06 -15.38 -3.74
CA ALA A 62 1.36 -14.84 -2.43
C ALA A 62 0.18 -14.98 -1.46
N GLY A 63 0.48 -15.09 -0.17
CA GLY A 63 -0.46 -14.82 0.90
C GLY A 63 -0.50 -13.33 1.22
N CYS A 64 -1.67 -12.84 1.60
CA CYS A 64 -1.87 -11.50 2.16
C CYS A 64 -1.95 -11.60 3.69
N SER A 65 -1.32 -10.66 4.37
CA SER A 65 -1.34 -10.49 5.82
C SER A 65 -1.21 -9.00 6.16
N HIS A 66 -1.30 -8.66 7.44
CA HIS A 66 -1.06 -7.30 7.92
C HIS A 66 0.19 -7.24 8.79
N ASP A 67 0.99 -6.19 8.61
CA ASP A 67 2.08 -5.87 9.52
C ASP A 67 1.53 -5.60 10.93
N ASN A 68 2.11 -6.23 11.94
CA ASN A 68 1.60 -6.18 13.31
C ASN A 68 1.67 -4.79 13.97
N THR A 69 2.44 -3.85 13.42
CA THR A 69 2.65 -2.52 14.01
C THR A 69 1.84 -1.44 13.29
N THR A 70 1.88 -1.47 11.96
CA THR A 70 1.28 -0.46 11.08
C THR A 70 -0.09 -0.88 10.56
N ASN A 71 -0.43 -2.16 10.66
CA ASN A 71 -1.58 -2.81 10.02
C ASN A 71 -1.60 -2.66 8.48
N ALA A 72 -0.46 -2.31 7.88
CA ALA A 72 -0.32 -2.22 6.43
C ALA A 72 -0.35 -3.61 5.80
N VAL A 73 -0.83 -3.70 4.55
CA VAL A 73 -0.83 -4.95 3.79
C VAL A 73 0.61 -5.42 3.56
N GLU A 74 0.87 -6.67 3.89
CA GLU A 74 2.12 -7.39 3.65
C GLU A 74 1.86 -8.64 2.82
N CYS A 75 2.55 -8.75 1.69
CA CYS A 75 2.45 -9.87 0.77
C CYS A 75 3.66 -10.79 0.88
N THR A 76 3.45 -12.09 1.09
CA THR A 76 4.54 -13.07 1.19
C THR A 76 4.32 -14.21 0.19
N CYS A 77 5.32 -14.54 -0.63
CA CYS A 77 5.22 -15.69 -1.55
C CYS A 77 4.94 -16.98 -0.78
N LYS A 78 3.99 -17.77 -1.28
CA LYS A 78 3.67 -19.09 -0.72
C LYS A 78 4.88 -20.03 -0.86
N THR A 79 4.92 -21.07 -0.03
CA THR A 79 5.95 -22.11 -0.10
C THR A 79 6.09 -22.66 -1.53
N GLY A 80 7.32 -22.75 -2.02
CA GLY A 80 7.62 -23.19 -3.40
C GLY A 80 7.65 -22.05 -4.43
N TYR A 81 7.45 -20.80 -4.02
CA TYR A 81 7.59 -19.61 -4.85
C TYR A 81 8.63 -18.64 -4.28
N THR A 82 9.30 -17.91 -5.18
CA THR A 82 10.31 -16.90 -4.86
C THR A 82 9.92 -15.59 -5.54
N ASN A 83 10.12 -14.47 -4.84
CA ASN A 83 9.90 -13.15 -5.43
C ASN A 83 10.97 -12.88 -6.50
N THR A 84 10.54 -12.68 -7.75
CA THR A 84 11.42 -12.36 -8.89
C THR A 84 11.27 -10.93 -9.38
N GLY A 85 10.43 -10.12 -8.70
CA GLY A 85 10.23 -8.71 -9.03
C GLY A 85 11.46 -7.84 -8.72
N VAL A 86 11.62 -6.74 -9.47
CA VAL A 86 12.76 -5.80 -9.38
C VAL A 86 12.61 -4.81 -8.20
N ALA A 87 12.11 -5.26 -7.06
CA ALA A 87 12.03 -4.40 -5.88
C ALA A 87 12.61 -5.13 -4.66
N PRO A 88 13.84 -4.77 -4.22
CA PRO A 88 14.38 -5.25 -2.96
C PRO A 88 13.68 -4.49 -1.82
N ASN A 89 12.44 -4.86 -1.48
CA ASN A 89 11.80 -4.72 -0.16
C ASN A 89 10.27 -4.77 -0.28
N VAL A 90 9.72 -5.98 -0.27
CA VAL A 90 8.43 -6.23 0.42
C VAL A 90 8.70 -7.17 1.60
N THR A 91 9.85 -7.00 2.26
CA THR A 91 10.04 -7.50 3.62
C THR A 91 10.42 -6.31 4.49
N ARG A 92 9.58 -6.04 5.49
CA ARG A 92 9.75 -5.04 6.55
C ARG A 92 9.59 -3.59 6.13
N ALA A 93 8.51 -2.97 6.61
CA ALA A 93 8.58 -1.58 7.00
C ALA A 93 9.77 -1.38 7.97
N PRO A 94 10.67 -0.43 7.75
CA PRO A 94 11.36 0.21 8.85
C PRO A 94 10.48 1.38 9.32
N SER A 95 10.12 1.36 10.61
CA SER A 95 9.94 2.59 11.37
C SER A 95 11.25 3.38 11.28
N ALA A 96 11.34 4.31 10.33
CA ALA A 96 12.21 5.48 10.41
C ALA A 96 11.79 6.49 9.36
N MET A 97 11.41 7.65 9.86
CA MET A 97 11.32 8.91 9.15
C MET A 97 12.68 9.20 8.49
N GLU A 98 12.87 8.85 7.22
CA GLU A 98 13.98 9.38 6.44
C GLU A 98 13.44 10.47 5.51
N LEU A 99 13.68 11.69 5.97
CA LEU A 99 13.50 12.94 5.27
C LEU A 99 14.39 12.87 4.02
N ALA A 100 13.84 12.46 2.88
CA ALA A 100 14.50 12.65 1.61
C ALA A 100 14.53 14.16 1.35
N ILE A 101 15.65 14.80 1.70
CA ILE A 101 16.00 16.14 1.26
C ILE A 101 16.11 16.05 -0.27
N GLN A 102 15.02 16.34 -0.98
CA GLN A 102 15.11 16.69 -2.38
C GLN A 102 15.87 18.01 -2.44
N THR A 103 17.11 17.93 -2.93
CA THR A 103 17.83 19.10 -3.41
C THR A 103 16.93 19.81 -4.44
N PRO A 104 16.77 21.15 -4.35
CA PRO A 104 15.93 21.85 -5.30
C PRO A 104 16.61 21.84 -6.67
N VAL A 105 16.11 21.01 -7.59
CA VAL A 105 16.37 21.20 -9.01
C VAL A 105 15.59 22.44 -9.42
N ALA A 106 16.31 23.55 -9.61
CA ALA A 106 15.76 24.77 -10.14
C ALA A 106 15.29 24.55 -11.59
N HIS A 107 14.01 24.26 -11.78
CA HIS A 107 13.37 24.44 -13.08
C HIS A 107 12.78 25.84 -13.14
N THR A 108 13.56 26.75 -13.70
CA THR A 108 13.04 27.99 -14.26
C THR A 108 12.19 27.66 -15.48
N THR A 109 11.22 28.55 -15.74
CA THR A 109 10.43 28.72 -16.96
C THR A 109 9.05 28.04 -17.03
N THR A 110 8.06 28.90 -16.79
CA THR A 110 6.65 28.90 -17.21
C THR A 110 6.35 28.09 -18.47
N LYS A 111 5.60 26.99 -18.35
CA LYS A 111 4.80 26.43 -19.46
C LYS A 111 3.61 25.64 -18.92
N ARG A 112 2.42 26.08 -19.32
CA ARG A 112 1.06 25.49 -19.25
C ARG A 112 0.88 24.26 -18.34
N MET A 113 -0.08 24.37 -17.40
CA MET A 113 -0.70 23.24 -16.69
C MET A 113 -1.06 22.12 -17.67
N GLN A 114 -0.12 21.20 -17.86
CA GLN A 114 -0.43 19.87 -18.34
C GLN A 114 -0.79 19.11 -17.09
N TRP A 115 -1.99 18.52 -17.09
CA TRP A 115 -2.34 17.46 -16.17
C TRP A 115 -1.29 16.37 -16.37
N PHE A 116 -0.24 16.36 -15.56
CA PHE A 116 0.55 15.16 -15.40
C PHE A 116 -0.44 14.19 -14.77
N ALA A 117 -1.00 13.30 -15.60
CA ALA A 117 -1.33 11.98 -15.09
C ALA A 117 -0.05 11.56 -14.38
N HIS A 118 -0.09 11.52 -13.05
CA HIS A 118 0.92 10.79 -12.32
C HIS A 118 0.90 9.44 -13.03
N ALA A 119 1.97 9.14 -13.77
CA ALA A 119 2.25 7.78 -14.14
C ALA A 119 2.05 7.05 -12.81
N LYS A 120 1.02 6.21 -12.72
CA LYS A 120 0.88 5.33 -11.59
C LYS A 120 2.21 4.60 -11.59
N LEU A 121 3.14 5.05 -10.74
CA LEU A 121 4.29 4.27 -10.36
C LEU A 121 3.62 3.00 -9.89
N GLY A 122 3.66 1.97 -10.75
CA GLY A 122 2.92 0.76 -10.55
C GLY A 122 3.25 0.34 -9.13
N THR A 123 2.22 0.16 -8.29
CA THR A 123 2.40 -0.39 -6.96
C THR A 123 3.39 -1.55 -7.10
N PRO A 124 4.53 -1.56 -6.38
CA PRO A 124 5.53 -2.60 -6.54
C PRO A 124 4.84 -3.92 -6.22
N THR A 125 4.44 -4.63 -7.27
CA THR A 125 3.71 -5.89 -7.15
C THR A 125 4.79 -6.92 -6.95
N LEU A 126 4.85 -7.47 -5.74
CA LEU A 126 5.56 -8.71 -5.47
C LEU A 126 5.21 -9.70 -6.59
N GLU A 127 6.20 -10.27 -7.27
CA GLU A 127 5.99 -11.22 -8.37
C GLU A 127 6.49 -12.59 -7.93
N CYS A 128 5.58 -13.52 -7.64
CA CYS A 128 5.94 -14.83 -7.11
C CYS A 128 6.03 -15.86 -8.22
N ARG A 129 7.24 -16.33 -8.51
CA ARG A 129 7.48 -17.40 -9.51
C ARG A 129 7.89 -18.70 -8.84
N PRO A 130 7.56 -19.87 -9.42
CA PRO A 130 7.96 -21.16 -8.88
C PRO A 130 9.47 -21.23 -8.70
N THR A 131 9.93 -21.64 -7.52
CA THR A 131 11.35 -21.71 -7.17
C THR A 131 12.14 -22.63 -8.11
N LEU A 132 11.48 -23.66 -8.68
CA LEU A 132 12.06 -24.55 -9.69
C LEU A 132 12.40 -23.84 -11.01
N TYR A 133 11.68 -22.76 -11.35
CA TYR A 133 11.92 -21.95 -12.55
C TYR A 133 12.93 -20.80 -12.31
N ALA A 134 13.27 -20.50 -11.05
CA ALA A 134 14.24 -19.46 -10.73
C ALA A 134 15.70 -19.89 -10.99
N GLN A 135 15.97 -21.19 -11.19
CA GLN A 135 17.31 -21.71 -11.45
C GLN A 135 17.76 -21.67 -12.93
N THR A 136 16.91 -21.31 -13.89
CA THR A 136 17.30 -21.35 -15.33
C THR A 136 17.91 -20.04 -15.86
N ARG A 137 18.31 -19.10 -14.98
CA ARG A 137 19.17 -17.97 -15.35
C ARG A 137 20.29 -17.76 -14.32
N ALA A 138 21.15 -18.77 -14.16
CA ALA A 138 22.55 -18.45 -13.88
C ALA A 138 23.13 -17.77 -15.14
N PRO A 139 23.89 -16.65 -15.04
CA PRO A 139 24.76 -16.28 -16.14
C PRO A 139 25.68 -17.47 -16.41
N SER A 140 25.71 -17.91 -17.66
CA SER A 140 26.62 -18.93 -18.18
C SER A 140 28.04 -18.70 -17.64
N ALA A 141 28.39 -19.42 -16.58
CA ALA A 141 29.77 -19.65 -16.19
C ALA A 141 30.05 -21.11 -16.53
N MET A 142 31.01 -21.29 -17.43
CA MET A 142 31.71 -22.52 -17.75
C MET A 142 31.06 -23.42 -18.81
N GLU A 143 31.35 -23.12 -20.08
CA GLU A 143 31.85 -24.20 -20.94
C GLU A 143 33.37 -24.00 -21.04
N LEU A 144 34.08 -24.79 -20.23
CA LEU A 144 35.51 -25.03 -20.35
C LEU A 144 35.68 -25.96 -21.55
N ALA A 145 35.96 -25.41 -22.72
CA ALA A 145 36.36 -26.19 -23.89
C ALA A 145 37.89 -26.07 -24.03
N ILE A 146 38.53 -27.22 -23.76
CA ILE A 146 39.87 -27.75 -24.13
C ILE A 146 40.77 -26.78 -24.92
#